data_AF-A0A180EWK7-F1
#
_entry.id   AF-A0A180EWK7-F1
#
_cell.length_a   1.000
_cell.length_b   1.000
_cell.length_c   1.000
_cell.angle_alpha   90.00
_cell.angle_beta   90.00
_cell.angle_gamma   90.00
#
_symmetry.space_group_name_H-M   'P 1'
#
loop_
_entity.id
_entity.type
_entity.pdbx_description
1 polymer ?
#
loop_
_entity_poly.entity_id
_entity_poly.type
_entity_poly.pdbx_seq_one_letter_code
_entity_poly.pdbx_strand_id
1 'polypeptide(L)'
;MAEGTREMQPANAKLIRSKEELKKQLEDRIKKGKELLLIEVPPQIYINAYGESEYIYDESAKDDFFKQYKKWNKYNIELFNALFDTANKKYTKEYQSAGSLFFVGDVDIVEEQKKEIKREISTLESFIERLDLIPSAVENQNQIHSESKNKAETIKTQTNLESFIEILDLIPFAVENQIHSESKNKAEAIKTQTNRVFIVHGHDETVKAKVALCLTKLGLEPIILHEQKNGGKTIIEKIEENSSDVGFAVILLTADDEGKSKSKKDSSDYKSRARQNVVFEMGYFVAKLGRERVCLLLEDGVEKPGDLDGIVYNVIDAKDSWKYDLAKELRAAGYDVSADKL
;
A
#
# COMPACT_ATOMS: atom_id res chain seq x y z
N MET A 1 26.77 -20.96 24.28
CA MET A 1 27.09 -20.64 22.86
C MET A 1 25.86 -19.95 22.31
N ALA A 2 25.99 -18.70 21.85
CA ALA A 2 24.89 -17.90 21.34
C ALA A 2 24.86 -18.01 19.82
N GLU A 3 23.82 -18.64 19.28
CA GLU A 3 23.50 -18.56 17.85
C GLU A 3 22.63 -17.32 17.62
N GLY A 4 23.25 -16.29 17.06
CA GLY A 4 22.57 -15.07 16.65
C GLY A 4 21.63 -15.35 15.49
N THR A 5 20.35 -15.06 15.69
CA THR A 5 19.37 -14.93 14.61
C THR A 5 19.80 -13.79 13.69
N ARG A 6 20.35 -14.13 12.52
CA ARG A 6 20.53 -13.18 11.42
C ARG A 6 19.14 -12.74 10.96
N GLU A 7 18.74 -11.52 11.31
CA GLU A 7 17.67 -10.82 10.61
C GLU A 7 18.04 -10.80 9.11
N MET A 8 17.23 -11.48 8.29
CA MET A 8 17.32 -11.34 6.84
C MET A 8 16.89 -9.92 6.49
N GLN A 9 17.85 -9.07 6.13
CA GLN A 9 17.55 -7.76 5.54
C GLN A 9 16.57 -7.94 4.37
N PRO A 10 15.53 -7.10 4.26
CA PRO A 10 14.58 -7.18 3.15
C PRO A 10 15.36 -7.08 1.83
N ALA A 11 15.10 -8.01 0.91
CA ALA A 11 15.78 -8.04 -0.38
C ALA A 11 15.65 -6.68 -1.07
N ASN A 12 16.79 -6.07 -1.41
CA ASN A 12 16.83 -4.81 -2.14
C ASN A 12 16.02 -4.95 -3.43
N ALA A 13 15.05 -4.05 -3.64
CA ALA A 13 14.22 -4.03 -4.84
C ALA A 13 15.11 -3.94 -6.08
N LYS A 14 14.88 -4.84 -7.05
CA LYS A 14 15.69 -4.93 -8.26
C LYS A 14 14.94 -4.35 -9.44
N LEU A 15 15.67 -3.73 -10.36
CA LEU A 15 15.14 -3.26 -11.63
C LEU A 15 14.90 -4.47 -12.56
N ILE A 16 13.71 -4.55 -13.16
CA ILE A 16 13.32 -5.64 -14.07
C ILE A 16 13.66 -5.31 -15.53
N ARG A 17 14.00 -4.05 -15.84
CA ARG A 17 14.35 -3.56 -17.19
C ARG A 17 15.77 -2.96 -17.24
N SER A 18 16.19 -2.48 -18.41
CA SER A 18 17.47 -1.77 -18.55
C SER A 18 17.44 -0.42 -17.83
N LYS A 19 18.58 0.00 -17.29
CA LYS A 19 18.73 1.30 -16.61
C LYS A 19 18.55 2.45 -17.61
N GLU A 20 19.04 2.30 -18.84
CA GLU A 20 18.92 3.30 -19.90
C GLU A 20 17.46 3.58 -20.26
N GLU A 21 16.61 2.55 -20.35
CA GLU A 21 15.18 2.71 -20.65
C GLU A 21 14.45 3.42 -19.49
N LEU A 22 14.74 3.03 -18.24
CA LEU A 22 14.19 3.69 -17.05
C LEU A 22 14.60 5.17 -17.01
N LYS A 23 15.88 5.49 -17.23
CA LYS A 23 16.37 6.87 -17.24
C LYS A 23 15.58 7.73 -18.23
N LYS A 24 15.43 7.26 -19.47
CA LYS A 24 14.67 7.98 -20.51
C LYS A 24 13.19 8.18 -20.13
N GLN A 25 12.57 7.17 -19.51
CA GLN A 25 11.19 7.28 -19.04
C GLN A 25 11.08 8.30 -17.90
N LEU A 26 11.96 8.28 -16.91
CA LEU A 26 11.99 9.26 -15.83
C LEU A 26 12.21 10.70 -16.34
N GLU A 27 13.10 10.89 -17.30
CA GLU A 27 13.34 12.19 -17.93
C GLU A 27 12.08 12.74 -18.62
N ASP A 28 11.32 11.89 -19.35
CA ASP A 28 10.01 12.26 -19.92
C ASP A 28 9.01 12.65 -18.83
N ARG A 29 8.99 11.93 -17.70
CA ARG A 29 8.08 12.23 -16.58
C ARG A 29 8.41 13.54 -15.90
N ILE A 30 9.69 13.82 -15.69
CA ILE A 30 10.17 15.10 -15.14
C ILE A 30 9.77 16.24 -16.06
N LYS A 31 9.98 16.10 -17.39
CA LYS A 31 9.57 17.12 -18.37
C LYS A 31 8.08 17.42 -18.27
N LYS A 32 7.23 16.39 -18.27
CA LYS A 32 5.77 16.55 -18.14
C LYS A 32 5.35 17.16 -16.80
N GLY A 33 6.03 16.83 -15.72
CA GLY A 33 5.79 17.46 -14.42
C GLY A 33 6.12 18.96 -14.47
N LYS A 34 7.23 19.34 -15.10
CA LYS A 34 7.59 20.76 -15.31
C LYS A 34 6.57 21.48 -16.20
N GLU A 35 6.02 20.82 -17.22
CA GLU A 35 4.92 21.37 -18.04
C GLU A 35 3.65 21.62 -17.20
N LEU A 36 3.28 20.71 -16.28
CA LEU A 36 2.15 20.93 -15.37
C LEU A 36 2.34 22.17 -14.47
N LEU A 37 3.57 22.43 -14.01
CA LEU A 37 3.87 23.61 -13.19
C LEU A 37 3.67 24.93 -13.93
N LEU A 38 3.74 24.93 -15.27
CA LEU A 38 3.52 26.09 -16.12
C LEU A 38 2.04 26.39 -16.38
N ILE A 39 1.13 25.50 -15.98
CA ILE A 39 -0.31 25.74 -16.13
C ILE A 39 -0.73 26.85 -15.15
N GLU A 40 -1.28 27.93 -15.68
CA GLU A 40 -1.80 29.04 -14.90
C GLU A 40 -3.26 28.78 -14.50
N VAL A 41 -3.52 28.78 -13.19
CA VAL A 41 -4.86 28.68 -12.61
C VAL A 41 -4.97 29.72 -11.48
N PRO A 42 -5.09 31.01 -11.82
CA PRO A 42 -5.06 32.08 -10.82
C PRO A 42 -6.35 32.08 -9.96
N PRO A 43 -6.24 32.20 -8.63
CA PRO A 43 -7.41 32.41 -7.77
C PRO A 43 -7.85 33.88 -7.75
N GLN A 44 -9.14 34.09 -7.52
CA GLN A 44 -9.68 35.30 -6.92
C GLN A 44 -9.55 35.18 -5.40
N ILE A 45 -8.91 36.17 -4.77
CA ILE A 45 -8.59 36.14 -3.33
C ILE A 45 -9.52 37.10 -2.60
N TYR A 46 -10.22 36.59 -1.59
CA TYR A 46 -11.09 37.37 -0.70
C TYR A 46 -10.60 37.29 0.73
N ILE A 47 -10.88 38.31 1.53
CA ILE A 47 -10.62 38.26 2.97
C ILE A 47 -11.96 38.08 3.66
N ASN A 48 -12.12 36.97 4.38
CA ASN A 48 -13.35 36.66 5.09
C ASN A 48 -13.54 37.57 6.33
N ALA A 49 -14.69 37.48 6.98
CA ALA A 49 -15.02 38.31 8.16
C ALA A 49 -14.06 38.09 9.37
N TYR A 50 -13.27 37.02 9.34
CA TYR A 50 -12.28 36.67 10.36
C TYR A 50 -10.85 37.11 9.99
N GLY A 51 -10.65 37.72 8.81
CA GLY A 51 -9.35 38.18 8.34
C GLY A 51 -8.54 37.11 7.59
N GLU A 52 -9.13 35.96 7.26
CA GLU A 52 -8.47 34.86 6.56
C GLU A 52 -8.66 34.99 5.04
N SER A 53 -7.67 34.54 4.27
CA SER A 53 -7.74 34.54 2.81
C SER A 53 -8.52 33.34 2.28
N GLU A 54 -9.53 33.60 1.46
CA GLU A 54 -10.32 32.60 0.75
C GLU A 54 -9.96 32.63 -0.74
N TYR A 55 -9.67 31.45 -1.31
CA TYR A 55 -9.17 31.28 -2.68
C TYR A 55 -10.25 30.67 -3.57
N ILE A 56 -10.80 31.46 -4.50
CA ILE A 56 -11.85 31.02 -5.42
C ILE A 56 -11.26 30.89 -6.83
N TYR A 57 -11.38 29.72 -7.44
CA TYR A 57 -10.85 29.47 -8.79
C TYR A 57 -11.98 29.34 -9.81
N ASP A 58 -11.64 29.60 -11.08
CA ASP A 58 -12.44 29.08 -12.18
C ASP A 58 -12.48 27.55 -12.11
N GLU A 59 -13.69 26.99 -11.94
CA GLU A 59 -13.86 25.56 -11.72
C GLU A 59 -13.34 24.73 -12.90
N SER A 60 -13.52 25.23 -14.14
CA SER A 60 -13.08 24.52 -15.34
C SER A 60 -11.56 24.43 -15.42
N ALA A 61 -10.86 25.55 -15.22
CA ALA A 61 -9.40 25.62 -15.25
C ALA A 61 -8.78 24.81 -14.10
N LYS A 62 -9.35 24.93 -12.89
CA LYS A 62 -8.96 24.12 -11.73
C LYS A 62 -9.12 22.63 -12.03
N ASP A 63 -10.30 22.21 -12.46
CA ASP A 63 -10.59 20.80 -12.71
C ASP A 63 -9.71 20.21 -13.82
N ASP A 64 -9.45 20.97 -14.89
CA ASP A 64 -8.56 20.54 -15.96
C ASP A 64 -7.13 20.33 -15.44
N PHE A 65 -6.59 21.28 -14.68
CA PHE A 65 -5.28 21.14 -14.04
C PHE A 65 -5.20 19.88 -13.16
N PHE A 66 -6.17 19.67 -12.26
CA PHE A 66 -6.17 18.49 -11.39
C PHE A 66 -6.36 17.18 -12.18
N LYS A 67 -7.10 17.18 -13.29
CA LYS A 67 -7.22 16.01 -14.18
C LYS A 67 -5.88 15.69 -14.85
N GLN A 68 -5.18 16.70 -15.36
CA GLN A 68 -3.86 16.52 -15.97
C GLN A 68 -2.84 16.01 -14.95
N TYR A 69 -2.85 16.59 -13.74
CA TYR A 69 -2.04 16.12 -12.62
C TYR A 69 -2.33 14.64 -12.26
N LYS A 70 -3.60 14.28 -12.03
CA LYS A 70 -4.00 12.90 -11.71
C LYS A 70 -3.54 11.89 -12.76
N LYS A 71 -3.65 12.24 -14.04
CA LYS A 71 -3.17 11.40 -15.15
C LYS A 71 -1.66 11.24 -15.11
N TRP A 72 -0.92 12.32 -14.81
CA TRP A 72 0.53 12.29 -14.72
C TRP A 72 1.02 11.47 -13.53
N ASN A 73 0.43 11.67 -12.34
CA ASN A 73 0.78 10.95 -11.12
C ASN A 73 0.44 9.45 -11.25
N LYS A 74 -0.77 9.11 -11.72
CA LYS A 74 -1.15 7.69 -11.95
C LYS A 74 -0.18 6.96 -12.87
N TYR A 75 0.26 7.61 -13.95
CA TYR A 75 1.27 7.02 -14.84
C TYR A 75 2.57 6.75 -14.09
N ASN A 76 3.05 7.70 -13.27
CA ASN A 76 4.30 7.54 -12.52
C ASN A 76 4.19 6.37 -11.53
N ILE A 77 3.07 6.23 -10.83
CA ILE A 77 2.83 5.10 -9.91
C ILE A 77 2.91 3.77 -10.67
N GLU A 78 2.24 3.66 -11.83
CA GLU A 78 2.29 2.44 -12.65
C GLU A 78 3.68 2.19 -13.24
N LEU A 79 4.42 3.24 -13.59
CA LEU A 79 5.80 3.16 -14.05
C LEU A 79 6.69 2.51 -12.99
N PHE A 80 6.63 2.97 -11.74
CA PHE A 80 7.38 2.38 -10.63
C PHE A 80 6.95 0.94 -10.34
N ASN A 81 5.64 0.64 -10.40
CA ASN A 81 5.14 -0.72 -10.21
C ASN A 81 5.61 -1.70 -11.30
N ALA A 82 5.74 -1.23 -12.54
CA ALA A 82 6.17 -2.06 -13.67
C ALA A 82 7.68 -2.27 -13.73
N LEU A 83 8.49 -1.36 -13.17
CA LEU A 83 9.94 -1.36 -13.34
C LEU A 83 10.70 -2.07 -12.21
N PHE A 84 10.13 -2.15 -11.02
CA PHE A 84 10.78 -2.74 -9.84
C PHE A 84 10.12 -4.03 -9.41
N ASP A 85 10.93 -5.00 -8.94
CA ASP A 85 10.39 -6.22 -8.34
C ASP A 85 9.49 -5.87 -7.15
N THR A 86 8.22 -6.24 -7.32
CA THR A 86 7.08 -6.09 -6.42
C THR A 86 7.31 -6.55 -4.97
N ALA A 87 8.41 -7.28 -4.69
CA ALA A 87 8.68 -7.85 -3.38
C ALA A 87 8.64 -6.84 -2.22
N ASN A 88 8.93 -5.54 -2.44
CA ASN A 88 8.90 -4.55 -1.35
C ASN A 88 8.26 -3.19 -1.68
N LYS A 89 7.76 -2.95 -2.91
CA LYS A 89 7.19 -1.66 -3.40
C LYS A 89 7.99 -0.41 -2.97
N LYS A 90 9.28 -0.55 -2.63
CA LYS A 90 10.09 0.44 -1.92
C LYS A 90 10.09 1.78 -2.64
N TYR A 91 10.36 1.74 -3.93
CA TYR A 91 10.52 2.93 -4.76
C TYR A 91 9.18 3.55 -5.17
N THR A 92 8.13 2.74 -5.34
CA THR A 92 6.76 3.24 -5.49
C THR A 92 6.33 4.02 -4.23
N LYS A 93 6.60 3.48 -3.04
CA LYS A 93 6.29 4.15 -1.77
C LYS A 93 7.07 5.46 -1.62
N GLU A 94 8.38 5.45 -1.92
CA GLU A 94 9.21 6.66 -1.89
C GLU A 94 8.65 7.78 -2.78
N TYR A 95 8.17 7.43 -3.98
CA TYR A 95 7.49 8.37 -4.87
C TYR A 95 6.14 8.85 -4.31
N GLN A 96 5.28 7.95 -3.81
CA GLN A 96 3.97 8.28 -3.27
C GLN A 96 4.03 9.15 -2.00
N SER A 97 5.02 8.90 -1.13
CA SER A 97 5.25 9.69 0.09
C SER A 97 5.72 11.11 -0.21
N ALA A 98 6.26 11.39 -1.41
CA ALA A 98 6.58 12.74 -1.84
C ALA A 98 5.32 13.58 -2.15
N GLY A 99 4.21 12.89 -2.46
CA GLY A 99 2.92 13.48 -2.80
C GLY A 99 2.12 13.94 -1.58
N SER A 100 1.95 13.05 -0.61
CA SER A 100 0.97 13.20 0.46
C SER A 100 1.10 14.50 1.28
N LEU A 101 0.08 15.37 1.22
CA LEU A 101 -0.17 16.42 2.20
C LEU A 101 -1.62 16.34 2.69
N PHE A 102 -1.80 16.51 4.00
CA PHE A 102 -3.10 16.76 4.61
C PHE A 102 -3.31 18.26 4.72
N PHE A 103 -4.40 18.76 4.14
CA PHE A 103 -4.78 20.17 4.26
C PHE A 103 -5.84 20.33 5.36
N VAL A 104 -5.62 21.28 6.26
CA VAL A 104 -6.59 21.72 7.26
C VAL A 104 -6.77 23.23 7.07
N GLY A 105 -7.99 23.66 6.75
CA GLY A 105 -8.36 25.07 6.57
C GLY A 105 -8.47 25.54 5.12
N ASP A 106 -8.70 26.84 4.94
CA ASP A 106 -8.79 27.52 3.65
C ASP A 106 -7.37 27.79 3.10
N VAL A 107 -6.88 26.88 2.26
CA VAL A 107 -5.56 26.95 1.62
C VAL A 107 -5.66 27.10 0.11
N ASP A 108 -4.63 27.72 -0.48
CA ASP A 108 -4.44 27.80 -1.94
C ASP A 108 -4.18 26.38 -2.50
N ILE A 109 -5.26 25.67 -2.81
CA ILE A 109 -5.20 24.26 -3.22
C ILE A 109 -4.39 24.04 -4.50
N VAL A 110 -4.33 25.02 -5.40
CA VAL A 110 -3.56 24.92 -6.65
C VAL A 110 -2.08 25.09 -6.37
N GLU A 111 -1.67 26.10 -5.61
CA GLU A 111 -0.26 26.30 -5.25
C GLU A 111 0.26 25.15 -4.39
N GLU A 112 -0.55 24.61 -3.49
CA GLU A 112 -0.19 23.42 -2.72
C GLU A 112 0.00 22.19 -3.64
N GLN A 113 -0.90 21.97 -4.59
CA GLN A 113 -0.71 20.90 -5.58
C GLN A 113 0.54 21.11 -6.45
N LYS A 114 0.91 22.37 -6.76
CA LYS A 114 2.17 22.68 -7.46
C LYS A 114 3.40 22.39 -6.58
N LYS A 115 3.34 22.64 -5.27
CA LYS A 115 4.41 22.24 -4.33
C LYS A 115 4.55 20.71 -4.29
N GLU A 116 3.45 19.97 -4.34
CA GLU A 116 3.46 18.51 -4.45
C GLU A 116 4.16 18.03 -5.72
N ILE A 117 3.76 18.56 -6.89
CA ILE A 117 4.40 18.22 -8.17
C ILE A 117 5.91 18.48 -8.12
N LYS A 118 6.35 19.58 -7.50
CA LYS A 118 7.79 19.89 -7.33
C LYS A 118 8.52 18.83 -6.50
N ARG A 119 7.90 18.35 -5.41
CA ARG A 119 8.48 17.29 -4.57
C ARG A 119 8.56 15.97 -5.34
N GLU A 120 7.50 15.60 -6.04
CA GLU A 120 7.48 14.39 -6.89
C GLU A 120 8.55 14.45 -7.99
N ILE A 121 8.73 15.60 -8.65
CA ILE A 121 9.81 15.80 -9.63
C ILE A 121 11.19 15.63 -8.99
N SER A 122 11.42 16.22 -7.81
CA SER A 122 12.69 16.08 -7.10
C SER A 122 13.00 14.63 -6.75
N THR A 123 11.96 13.85 -6.39
CA THR A 123 12.10 12.41 -6.18
C THR A 123 12.48 11.67 -7.47
N LEU A 124 11.84 12.00 -8.61
CA LEU A 124 12.22 11.43 -9.92
C LEU A 124 13.67 11.77 -10.29
N GLU A 125 14.12 13.02 -10.05
CA GLU A 125 15.51 13.45 -10.27
C GLU A 125 16.48 12.66 -9.38
N SER A 126 16.15 12.48 -8.10
CA SER A 126 16.92 11.65 -7.16
C SER A 126 17.00 10.17 -7.58
N PHE A 127 15.97 9.66 -8.26
CA PHE A 127 16.00 8.31 -8.83
C PHE A 127 16.99 8.19 -9.98
N ILE A 128 17.08 9.20 -10.84
CA ILE A 128 18.07 9.24 -11.92
C ILE A 128 19.50 9.27 -11.35
N GLU A 129 19.75 10.08 -10.32
CA GLU A 129 21.08 10.21 -9.71
C GLU A 129 21.57 8.93 -9.04
N ARG A 130 20.65 8.16 -8.45
CA ARG A 130 20.97 6.91 -7.74
C ARG A 130 20.78 5.67 -8.59
N LEU A 131 20.44 5.82 -9.88
CA LEU A 131 20.09 4.72 -10.77
C LEU A 131 21.18 3.65 -10.86
N ASP A 132 22.45 4.06 -10.85
CA ASP A 132 23.60 3.16 -10.91
C ASP A 132 23.75 2.31 -9.64
N LEU A 133 23.23 2.78 -8.51
CA LEU A 133 23.23 2.08 -7.23
C LEU A 133 22.08 1.06 -7.09
N ILE A 134 21.13 1.07 -8.04
CA ILE A 134 19.98 0.18 -8.04
C ILE A 134 20.38 -1.15 -8.70
N PRO A 135 20.27 -2.30 -8.00
CA PRO A 135 20.58 -3.59 -8.60
C PRO A 135 19.63 -3.91 -9.77
N SER A 136 20.15 -4.31 -10.93
CA SER A 136 19.35 -4.74 -12.08
C SER A 136 19.33 -6.26 -12.21
N ALA A 137 18.14 -6.83 -12.44
CA ALA A 137 17.98 -8.25 -12.75
C ALA A 137 18.42 -8.59 -14.19
N VAL A 138 18.44 -7.59 -15.08
CA VAL A 138 18.78 -7.74 -16.51
C VAL A 138 20.30 -7.76 -16.74
N GLU A 139 21.08 -7.05 -15.92
CA GLU A 139 22.54 -7.00 -16.04
C GLU A 139 23.21 -8.35 -15.71
N ASN A 140 22.62 -9.15 -14.81
CA ASN A 140 23.11 -10.51 -14.53
C ASN A 140 22.96 -11.46 -15.73
N GLN A 141 21.97 -11.26 -16.61
CA GLN A 141 21.82 -12.09 -17.81
C GLN A 141 22.86 -11.73 -18.89
N ASN A 142 23.23 -10.46 -19.04
CA ASN A 142 24.28 -10.06 -19.99
C ASN A 142 25.68 -10.52 -19.57
N GLN A 143 25.95 -10.62 -18.26
CA GLN A 143 27.19 -11.20 -17.74
C GLN A 143 27.22 -12.73 -17.94
N ILE A 144 26.15 -13.44 -17.58
CA ILE A 144 26.05 -14.90 -17.79
C ILE A 144 26.05 -15.24 -19.29
N HIS A 145 25.41 -14.42 -20.14
CA HIS A 145 25.36 -14.64 -21.59
C HIS A 145 26.67 -14.28 -22.30
N SER A 146 27.44 -13.29 -21.80
CA SER A 146 28.79 -13.01 -22.31
C SER A 146 29.80 -14.06 -21.85
N GLU A 147 29.72 -14.55 -20.62
CA GLU A 147 30.53 -15.69 -20.16
C GLU A 147 30.16 -17.00 -20.88
N SER A 148 28.87 -17.23 -21.14
CA SER A 148 28.39 -18.40 -21.90
C SER A 148 28.74 -18.31 -23.38
N LYS A 149 28.71 -17.11 -23.98
CA LYS A 149 29.19 -16.88 -25.36
C LYS A 149 30.70 -17.07 -25.47
N ASN A 150 31.48 -16.56 -24.52
CA ASN A 150 32.93 -16.77 -24.50
C ASN A 150 33.29 -18.25 -24.29
N LYS A 151 32.53 -18.98 -23.45
CA LYS A 151 32.63 -20.45 -23.33
C LYS A 151 32.21 -21.17 -24.60
N ALA A 152 31.13 -20.75 -25.25
CA ALA A 152 30.65 -21.33 -26.50
C ALA A 152 31.61 -21.07 -27.67
N GLU A 153 32.25 -19.91 -27.75
CA GLU A 153 33.33 -19.61 -28.71
C GLU A 153 34.60 -20.43 -28.43
N THR A 154 34.92 -20.67 -27.16
CA THR A 154 35.99 -21.58 -26.77
C THR A 154 35.68 -23.04 -27.14
N ILE A 155 34.40 -23.46 -27.08
CA ILE A 155 33.95 -24.80 -27.49
C ILE A 155 33.85 -24.91 -29.02
N LYS A 156 33.48 -23.83 -29.73
CA LYS A 156 33.45 -23.74 -31.20
C LYS A 156 34.85 -23.90 -31.81
N THR A 157 35.89 -23.38 -31.16
CA THR A 157 37.27 -23.57 -31.63
C THR A 157 37.81 -24.98 -31.38
N GLN A 158 37.14 -25.78 -30.54
CA GLN A 158 37.58 -27.14 -30.15
C GLN A 158 36.77 -28.28 -30.78
N THR A 159 35.64 -28.00 -31.43
CA THR A 159 34.82 -29.04 -32.08
C THR A 159 34.17 -28.52 -33.36
N ASN A 160 34.51 -29.13 -34.51
CA ASN A 160 33.90 -28.92 -35.82
C ASN A 160 32.43 -29.43 -35.84
N LEU A 161 31.52 -28.69 -35.20
CA LEU A 161 30.09 -29.00 -35.19
C LEU A 161 29.29 -27.77 -35.65
N GLU A 162 29.59 -27.28 -36.86
CA GLU A 162 28.78 -26.24 -37.51
C GLU A 162 27.39 -26.75 -37.96
N SER A 163 27.15 -28.07 -37.95
CA SER A 163 25.90 -28.67 -38.43
C SER A 163 24.78 -28.79 -37.40
N PHE A 164 24.99 -28.39 -36.13
CA PHE A 164 23.99 -28.58 -35.07
C PHE A 164 23.30 -27.28 -34.60
N ILE A 165 23.72 -26.10 -35.10
CA ILE A 165 23.21 -24.82 -34.61
C ILE A 165 21.90 -24.39 -35.29
N GLU A 166 21.58 -24.87 -36.50
CA GLU A 166 20.32 -24.49 -37.18
C GLU A 166 19.04 -24.96 -36.47
N ILE A 167 19.11 -25.98 -35.61
CA ILE A 167 17.92 -26.52 -34.93
C ILE A 167 17.53 -25.69 -33.70
N LEU A 168 18.45 -24.92 -33.12
CA LEU A 168 18.19 -24.16 -31.89
C LEU A 168 17.47 -22.82 -32.15
N ASP A 169 17.64 -22.23 -33.33
CA ASP A 169 16.96 -20.98 -33.74
C ASP A 169 15.50 -21.20 -34.20
N LEU A 170 15.05 -22.46 -34.26
CA LEU A 170 13.73 -22.86 -34.78
C LEU A 170 12.72 -23.24 -33.69
N ILE A 171 13.04 -23.12 -32.39
CA ILE A 171 12.05 -23.30 -31.31
C ILE A 171 11.32 -21.97 -31.09
N PRO A 172 10.04 -21.82 -31.51
CA PRO A 172 9.35 -20.56 -31.35
C PRO A 172 9.07 -20.30 -29.87
N PHE A 173 9.24 -19.03 -29.50
CA PHE A 173 8.67 -18.16 -28.44
C PHE A 173 7.36 -18.58 -27.70
N ALA A 174 6.74 -19.72 -28.03
CA ALA A 174 5.46 -20.18 -27.51
C ALA A 174 5.54 -21.03 -26.21
N VAL A 175 6.72 -21.55 -25.82
CA VAL A 175 6.83 -22.41 -24.62
C VAL A 175 6.93 -21.59 -23.32
N GLU A 176 7.44 -20.36 -23.38
CA GLU A 176 7.65 -19.53 -22.17
C GLU A 176 6.33 -18.99 -21.58
N ASN A 177 5.32 -18.73 -22.42
CA ASN A 177 4.04 -18.17 -21.97
C ASN A 177 3.08 -19.19 -21.35
N GLN A 178 3.26 -20.49 -21.59
CA GLN A 178 2.39 -21.53 -21.04
C GLN A 178 2.84 -22.00 -19.64
N ILE A 179 4.14 -21.97 -19.34
CA ILE A 179 4.66 -22.32 -18.00
C ILE A 179 4.46 -21.16 -17.01
N HIS A 180 4.45 -19.92 -17.51
CA HIS A 180 4.33 -18.71 -16.69
C HIS A 180 2.88 -18.41 -16.23
N SER A 181 1.86 -18.83 -16.98
CA SER A 181 0.45 -18.54 -16.64
C SER A 181 -0.11 -19.46 -15.55
N GLU A 182 0.26 -20.75 -15.55
CA GLU A 182 -0.16 -21.70 -14.50
C GLU A 182 0.64 -21.50 -13.20
N SER A 183 1.91 -21.10 -13.29
CA SER A 183 2.76 -20.85 -12.13
C SER A 183 2.48 -19.49 -11.46
N LYS A 184 2.07 -18.46 -12.21
CA LYS A 184 1.68 -17.14 -11.66
C LYS A 184 0.40 -17.21 -10.84
N ASN A 185 -0.62 -17.94 -11.30
CA ASN A 185 -1.88 -18.06 -10.56
C ASN A 185 -1.72 -18.82 -9.23
N LYS A 186 -0.71 -19.69 -9.12
CA LYS A 186 -0.38 -20.38 -7.86
C LYS A 186 0.62 -19.61 -6.98
N ALA A 187 1.51 -18.80 -7.58
CA ALA A 187 2.50 -18.00 -6.87
C ALA A 187 1.96 -16.63 -6.37
N GLU A 188 0.96 -16.03 -7.04
CA GLU A 188 0.25 -14.84 -6.55
C GLU A 188 -0.64 -15.17 -5.34
N ALA A 189 -1.14 -16.40 -5.24
CA ALA A 189 -1.86 -16.87 -4.05
C ALA A 189 -0.95 -17.14 -2.83
N ILE A 190 0.39 -17.16 -3.00
CA ILE A 190 1.35 -17.59 -1.96
C ILE A 190 2.27 -16.45 -1.46
N LYS A 191 2.30 -15.28 -2.11
CA LYS A 191 2.91 -14.05 -1.54
C LYS A 191 1.82 -13.23 -0.83
N THR A 192 1.72 -13.06 0.49
CA THR A 192 2.60 -13.26 1.64
C THR A 192 1.67 -13.31 2.86
N GLN A 193 1.36 -14.50 3.40
CA GLN A 193 0.66 -14.59 4.68
C GLN A 193 1.65 -14.34 5.79
N THR A 194 1.75 -13.09 6.23
CA THR A 194 2.44 -12.80 7.49
C THR A 194 1.52 -13.22 8.63
N ASN A 195 2.10 -13.75 9.72
CA ASN A 195 1.32 -14.07 10.91
C ASN A 195 0.89 -12.81 11.69
N ARG A 196 1.25 -11.62 11.20
CA ARG A 196 0.97 -10.35 11.84
C ARG A 196 -0.46 -9.90 11.51
N VAL A 197 -1.24 -9.68 12.56
CA VAL A 197 -2.63 -9.24 12.48
C VAL A 197 -2.77 -7.93 13.23
N PHE A 198 -3.26 -6.90 12.55
CA PHE A 198 -3.42 -5.59 13.15
C PHE A 198 -4.73 -5.51 13.95
N ILE A 199 -4.68 -4.88 15.11
CA ILE A 199 -5.86 -4.60 15.94
C ILE A 199 -6.05 -3.08 15.97
N VAL A 200 -7.14 -2.64 15.35
CA VAL A 200 -7.63 -1.26 15.48
C VAL A 200 -8.60 -1.22 16.66
N HIS A 201 -8.38 -0.32 17.61
CA HIS A 201 -9.21 -0.24 18.81
C HIS A 201 -9.40 1.20 19.28
N GLY A 202 -10.49 1.40 20.02
CA GLY A 202 -10.81 2.61 20.74
C GLY A 202 -10.18 2.66 22.14
N HIS A 203 -10.91 3.15 23.13
CA HIS A 203 -10.49 3.20 24.53
C HIS A 203 -10.78 1.92 25.31
N ASP A 204 -11.51 0.95 24.74
CA ASP A 204 -11.76 -0.32 25.42
C ASP A 204 -10.53 -1.24 25.41
N GLU A 205 -9.72 -1.07 26.46
CA GLU A 205 -8.54 -1.86 26.74
C GLU A 205 -8.85 -3.34 27.01
N THR A 206 -10.05 -3.65 27.53
CA THR A 206 -10.43 -5.01 27.91
C THR A 206 -10.71 -5.85 26.67
N VAL A 207 -11.53 -5.34 25.75
CA VAL A 207 -11.83 -6.01 24.48
C VAL A 207 -10.55 -6.16 23.66
N LYS A 208 -9.73 -5.10 23.58
CA LYS A 208 -8.41 -5.15 22.93
C LYS A 208 -7.55 -6.30 23.46
N ALA A 209 -7.39 -6.39 24.78
CA ALA A 209 -6.57 -7.43 25.40
C ALA A 209 -7.10 -8.84 25.13
N LYS A 210 -8.43 -9.03 25.16
CA LYS A 210 -9.08 -10.31 24.82
C LYS A 210 -8.80 -10.73 23.37
N VAL A 211 -8.88 -9.80 22.43
CA VAL A 211 -8.64 -10.04 21.00
C VAL A 211 -7.17 -10.34 20.75
N ALA A 212 -6.25 -9.57 21.34
CA ALA A 212 -4.82 -9.85 21.26
C ALA A 212 -4.48 -11.25 21.79
N LEU A 213 -5.02 -11.63 22.95
CA LEU A 213 -4.83 -12.96 23.52
C LEU A 213 -5.40 -14.06 22.62
N CYS A 214 -6.57 -13.85 22.02
CA CYS A 214 -7.19 -14.77 21.07
C CYS A 214 -6.28 -14.99 19.85
N LEU A 215 -5.77 -13.92 19.25
CA LEU A 215 -4.85 -14.00 18.10
C LEU A 215 -3.56 -14.75 18.46
N THR A 216 -2.97 -14.44 19.62
CA THR A 216 -1.78 -15.15 20.13
C THR A 216 -2.03 -16.64 20.31
N LYS A 217 -3.19 -17.04 20.88
CA LYS A 217 -3.57 -18.46 21.01
C LYS A 217 -3.70 -19.17 19.66
N LEU A 218 -4.16 -18.47 18.64
CA LEU A 218 -4.23 -18.99 17.27
C LEU A 218 -2.85 -19.10 16.59
N GLY A 219 -1.78 -18.58 17.21
CA GLY A 219 -0.42 -18.59 16.67
C GLY A 219 -0.08 -17.36 15.82
N LEU A 220 -0.84 -16.28 15.98
CA LEU A 220 -0.68 -15.03 15.26
C LEU A 220 -0.03 -13.96 16.14
N GLU A 221 0.57 -12.96 15.51
CA GLU A 221 1.23 -11.84 16.19
C GLU A 221 0.32 -10.60 16.12
N PRO A 222 -0.32 -10.19 17.23
CA PRO A 222 -1.14 -9.00 17.25
C PRO A 222 -0.27 -7.73 17.22
N ILE A 223 -0.59 -6.80 16.31
CA ILE A 223 0.00 -5.44 16.26
C ILE A 223 -1.05 -4.44 16.75
N ILE A 224 -0.69 -3.65 17.76
CA ILE A 224 -1.52 -2.60 18.33
C ILE A 224 -0.80 -1.26 18.16
N LEU A 225 -1.40 -0.32 17.41
CA LEU A 225 -0.73 0.93 17.02
C LEU A 225 -0.51 1.92 18.17
N HIS A 226 -1.47 2.03 19.09
CA HIS A 226 -1.47 3.04 20.16
C HIS A 226 -0.39 2.80 21.23
N GLU A 227 0.27 1.64 21.22
CA GLU A 227 1.35 1.29 22.16
C GLU A 227 2.76 1.63 21.63
N GLN A 228 2.88 2.12 20.38
CA GLN A 228 4.14 2.51 19.75
C GLN A 228 4.48 3.99 20.01
N LYS A 229 5.74 4.28 20.38
CA LYS A 229 6.22 5.63 20.74
C LYS A 229 5.81 6.69 19.70
N ASN A 230 5.20 7.79 20.17
CA ASN A 230 4.61 8.82 19.31
C ASN A 230 5.62 9.53 18.39
N GLY A 231 6.84 9.81 18.85
CA GLY A 231 7.95 10.33 18.01
C GLY A 231 7.65 11.59 17.18
N GLY A 232 6.52 12.27 17.39
CA GLY A 232 6.04 13.36 16.54
C GLY A 232 5.30 12.94 15.25
N LYS A 233 5.10 11.64 15.01
CA LYS A 233 4.45 11.12 13.80
C LYS A 233 2.92 11.13 13.92
N THR A 234 2.25 11.37 12.80
CA THR A 234 0.80 11.23 12.68
C THR A 234 0.38 9.76 12.79
N ILE A 235 -0.88 9.53 13.15
CA ILE A 235 -1.48 8.18 13.23
C ILE A 235 -1.32 7.44 11.89
N ILE A 236 -1.41 8.16 10.77
CA ILE A 236 -1.35 7.60 9.41
C ILE A 236 0.06 7.10 9.08
N GLU A 237 1.10 7.88 9.40
CA GLU A 237 2.49 7.46 9.22
C GLU A 237 2.81 6.22 10.05
N LYS A 238 2.29 6.14 11.29
CA LYS A 238 2.44 4.95 12.13
C LYS A 238 1.75 3.74 11.52
N ILE A 239 0.56 3.91 10.96
CA ILE A 239 -0.15 2.84 10.26
C ILE A 239 0.67 2.40 9.05
N GLU A 240 1.15 3.31 8.21
CA GLU A 240 1.92 2.97 7.02
C GLU A 240 3.21 2.19 7.33
N GLU A 241 3.92 2.58 8.40
CA GLU A 241 5.13 1.89 8.88
C GLU A 241 4.81 0.48 9.40
N ASN A 242 3.79 0.34 10.24
CA ASN A 242 3.50 -0.90 10.97
C ASN A 242 2.51 -1.84 10.28
N SER A 243 1.90 -1.42 9.17
CA SER A 243 0.96 -2.25 8.39
C SER A 243 1.57 -2.76 7.09
N SER A 244 2.84 -2.47 6.80
CA SER A 244 3.49 -2.85 5.54
C SER A 244 3.65 -4.37 5.37
N ASP A 245 3.65 -5.11 6.46
CA ASP A 245 3.79 -6.55 6.59
C ASP A 245 2.59 -7.19 7.31
N VAL A 246 1.40 -6.59 7.21
CA VAL A 246 0.15 -7.12 7.79
C VAL A 246 -0.69 -7.76 6.69
N GLY A 247 -1.17 -8.99 6.92
CA GLY A 247 -2.04 -9.71 5.99
C GLY A 247 -3.52 -9.75 6.39
N PHE A 248 -3.87 -9.27 7.59
CA PHE A 248 -5.22 -9.27 8.15
C PHE A 248 -5.40 -8.19 9.22
N ALA A 249 -6.61 -7.63 9.35
CA ALA A 249 -6.93 -6.67 10.40
C ALA A 249 -8.22 -7.05 11.16
N VAL A 250 -8.23 -6.78 12.46
CA VAL A 250 -9.39 -6.88 13.34
C VAL A 250 -9.73 -5.47 13.84
N ILE A 251 -10.96 -5.03 13.59
CA ILE A 251 -11.43 -3.69 13.92
C ILE A 251 -12.43 -3.78 15.07
N LEU A 252 -12.15 -3.09 16.18
CA LEU A 252 -12.99 -3.08 17.37
C LEU A 252 -13.86 -1.82 17.38
N LEU A 253 -15.14 -1.99 17.07
CA LEU A 253 -16.15 -0.94 17.06
C LEU A 253 -16.89 -0.95 18.41
N THR A 254 -16.28 -0.31 19.41
CA THR A 254 -16.79 -0.19 20.79
C THR A 254 -17.49 1.15 21.04
N ALA A 255 -18.27 1.24 22.11
CA ALA A 255 -19.08 2.41 22.51
C ALA A 255 -18.22 3.57 23.07
N ASP A 256 -17.26 4.05 22.29
CA ASP A 256 -16.27 5.06 22.70
C ASP A 256 -16.81 6.49 22.69
N ASP A 257 -17.62 6.81 21.68
CA ASP A 257 -18.16 8.14 21.44
C ASP A 257 -19.71 8.08 21.38
N GLU A 258 -20.37 9.24 21.50
CA GLU A 258 -21.81 9.36 21.26
C GLU A 258 -22.11 10.37 20.14
N GLY A 259 -23.22 10.18 19.44
CA GLY A 259 -23.88 11.27 18.73
C GLY A 259 -25.02 10.89 17.83
N LYS A 260 -25.35 11.80 16.91
CA LYS A 260 -26.63 11.78 16.21
C LYS A 260 -26.57 12.45 14.85
N SER A 261 -27.53 12.10 13.99
CA SER A 261 -27.78 12.80 12.74
C SER A 261 -28.34 14.20 12.98
N LYS A 262 -27.86 15.20 12.24
CA LYS A 262 -28.42 16.56 12.22
C LYS A 262 -29.88 16.60 11.71
N SER A 263 -30.28 15.63 10.88
CA SER A 263 -31.65 15.56 10.34
C SER A 263 -32.70 15.15 11.37
N LYS A 264 -32.27 14.55 12.49
CA LYS A 264 -33.16 14.18 13.59
C LYS A 264 -33.29 15.32 14.58
N LYS A 265 -34.52 15.84 14.70
CA LYS A 265 -34.84 17.03 15.50
C LYS A 265 -34.88 16.77 17.02
N ASP A 266 -35.04 15.52 17.44
CA ASP A 266 -35.04 15.19 18.86
C ASP A 266 -33.64 15.32 19.46
N SER A 267 -33.56 16.09 20.55
CA SER A 267 -32.31 16.34 21.26
C SER A 267 -31.79 15.11 22.00
N SER A 268 -32.65 14.10 22.26
CA SER A 268 -32.35 12.90 23.04
C SER A 268 -31.87 11.68 22.23
N ASP A 269 -31.81 11.75 20.90
CA ASP A 269 -31.44 10.58 20.05
C ASP A 269 -29.92 10.40 19.89
N TYR A 270 -29.16 10.60 20.97
CA TYR A 270 -27.74 10.26 20.97
C TYR A 270 -27.59 8.74 20.98
N LYS A 271 -26.71 8.24 20.11
CA LYS A 271 -26.36 6.83 20.00
C LYS A 271 -24.90 6.64 20.31
N SER A 272 -24.59 5.55 21.00
CA SER A 272 -23.22 5.06 21.14
C SER A 272 -22.67 4.69 19.78
N ARG A 273 -21.41 5.04 19.52
CA ARG A 273 -20.73 4.82 18.25
C ARG A 273 -19.25 4.53 18.45
N ALA A 274 -18.67 3.85 17.47
CA ALA A 274 -17.23 3.69 17.39
C ALA A 274 -16.53 5.04 17.26
N ARG A 275 -15.33 5.12 17.84
CA ARG A 275 -14.50 6.32 17.75
C ARG A 275 -14.20 6.69 16.30
N GLN A 276 -14.21 7.98 15.97
CA GLN A 276 -14.00 8.41 14.58
C GLN A 276 -12.67 7.93 13.98
N ASN A 277 -11.59 7.93 14.77
CA ASN A 277 -10.29 7.42 14.33
C ASN A 277 -10.37 5.94 13.97
N VAL A 278 -11.08 5.13 14.76
CA VAL A 278 -11.30 3.70 14.47
C VAL A 278 -12.05 3.52 13.14
N VAL A 279 -13.07 4.34 12.89
CA VAL A 279 -13.83 4.30 11.61
C VAL A 279 -12.94 4.70 10.43
N PHE A 280 -12.07 5.69 10.60
CA PHE A 280 -11.10 6.08 9.57
C PHE A 280 -10.09 4.94 9.28
N GLU A 281 -9.51 4.36 10.32
CA GLU A 281 -8.55 3.26 10.22
C GLU A 281 -9.18 1.99 9.62
N MET A 282 -10.44 1.71 9.94
CA MET A 282 -11.23 0.67 9.28
C MET A 282 -11.26 0.88 7.76
N GLY A 283 -11.58 2.10 7.30
CA GLY A 283 -11.60 2.43 5.88
C GLY A 283 -10.23 2.23 5.22
N TYR A 284 -9.15 2.61 5.90
CA TYR A 284 -7.79 2.38 5.44
C TYR A 284 -7.49 0.88 5.25
N PHE A 285 -7.79 0.04 6.24
CA PHE A 285 -7.51 -1.39 6.15
C PHE A 285 -8.39 -2.11 5.11
N VAL A 286 -9.65 -1.70 4.95
CA VAL A 286 -10.51 -2.20 3.87
C VAL A 286 -9.92 -1.85 2.50
N ALA A 287 -9.46 -0.62 2.31
CA ALA A 287 -8.84 -0.20 1.04
C ALA A 287 -7.50 -0.90 0.77
N LYS A 288 -6.72 -1.17 1.83
CA LYS A 288 -5.39 -1.76 1.73
C LYS A 288 -5.39 -3.28 1.56
N LEU A 289 -6.19 -3.98 2.36
CA LEU A 289 -6.17 -5.45 2.45
C LEU A 289 -7.30 -6.10 1.66
N GLY A 290 -8.32 -5.34 1.25
CA GLY A 290 -9.59 -5.90 0.79
C GLY A 290 -10.50 -6.23 1.97
N ARG A 291 -11.81 -6.28 1.71
CA ARG A 291 -12.83 -6.51 2.74
C ARG A 291 -12.72 -7.92 3.34
N GLU A 292 -12.33 -8.89 2.53
CA GLU A 292 -12.14 -10.31 2.89
C GLU A 292 -10.99 -10.57 3.87
N ARG A 293 -10.15 -9.56 4.14
CA ARG A 293 -9.03 -9.63 5.10
C ARG A 293 -9.22 -8.68 6.29
N VAL A 294 -10.46 -8.22 6.50
CA VAL A 294 -10.82 -7.33 7.61
C VAL A 294 -12.00 -7.92 8.37
N CYS A 295 -11.80 -8.23 9.64
CA CYS A 295 -12.86 -8.68 10.55
C CYS A 295 -13.35 -7.52 11.41
N LEU A 296 -14.65 -7.22 11.35
CA LEU A 296 -15.27 -6.19 12.18
C LEU A 296 -15.91 -6.84 13.41
N LEU A 297 -15.45 -6.44 14.59
CA LEU A 297 -16.05 -6.80 15.87
C LEU A 297 -16.85 -5.60 16.38
N LEU A 298 -18.16 -5.75 16.48
CA LEU A 298 -19.08 -4.68 16.89
C LEU A 298 -19.64 -4.98 18.28
N GLU A 299 -19.50 -4.03 19.19
CA GLU A 299 -20.15 -4.12 20.50
C GLU A 299 -21.67 -3.96 20.35
N ASP A 300 -22.43 -4.70 21.14
CA ASP A 300 -23.90 -4.65 21.09
C ASP A 300 -24.42 -3.24 21.44
N GLY A 301 -25.39 -2.76 20.68
CA GLY A 301 -25.95 -1.41 20.84
C GLY A 301 -25.14 -0.26 20.22
N VAL A 302 -23.93 -0.51 19.68
CA VAL A 302 -23.15 0.49 18.96
C VAL A 302 -23.71 0.70 17.54
N GLU A 303 -23.91 1.96 17.14
CA GLU A 303 -24.36 2.26 15.78
C GLU A 303 -23.29 1.90 14.74
N LYS A 304 -23.75 1.39 13.60
CA LYS A 304 -22.89 1.09 12.46
C LYS A 304 -22.55 2.38 11.70
N PRO A 305 -21.33 2.54 11.16
CA PRO A 305 -21.04 3.64 10.27
C PRO A 305 -21.97 3.60 9.04
N GLY A 306 -22.45 4.77 8.60
CA GLY A 306 -23.45 4.90 7.53
C GLY A 306 -22.99 4.36 6.17
N ASP A 307 -23.95 3.93 5.34
CA ASP A 307 -23.75 3.38 3.98
C ASP A 307 -22.88 2.09 3.91
N LEU A 308 -22.73 1.37 5.03
CA LEU A 308 -22.07 0.06 5.11
C LEU A 308 -23.06 -1.11 5.23
N ASP A 309 -24.28 -0.93 4.73
CA ASP A 309 -25.29 -1.99 4.65
C ASP A 309 -24.80 -3.11 3.72
N GLY A 310 -24.56 -4.30 4.27
CA GLY A 310 -24.00 -5.45 3.55
C GLY A 310 -22.57 -5.84 3.96
N ILE A 311 -21.98 -5.14 4.93
CA ILE A 311 -20.79 -5.64 5.65
C ILE A 311 -21.24 -6.52 6.83
N VAL A 312 -20.55 -7.64 7.01
CA VAL A 312 -20.78 -8.55 8.14
C VAL A 312 -20.06 -8.01 9.37
N TYR A 313 -20.77 -7.93 10.49
CA TYR A 313 -20.24 -7.53 11.78
C TYR A 313 -20.39 -8.70 12.74
N ASN A 314 -19.30 -9.12 13.39
CA ASN A 314 -19.33 -10.13 14.44
C ASN A 314 -19.59 -9.44 15.78
N VAL A 315 -20.61 -9.87 16.51
CA VAL A 315 -21.01 -9.19 17.75
C VAL A 315 -20.09 -9.60 18.89
N ILE A 316 -19.56 -8.61 19.62
CA ILE A 316 -18.85 -8.84 20.87
C ILE A 316 -19.89 -9.15 21.94
N ASP A 317 -20.15 -10.44 22.16
CA ASP A 317 -21.11 -10.90 23.16
C ASP A 317 -20.44 -11.37 24.46
N ALA A 318 -21.25 -11.52 25.51
CA ALA A 318 -20.78 -12.02 26.81
C ALA A 318 -20.29 -13.47 26.77
N LYS A 319 -20.60 -14.22 25.71
CA LYS A 319 -20.20 -15.63 25.53
C LYS A 319 -18.88 -15.75 24.76
N ASP A 320 -18.29 -14.63 24.36
CA ASP A 320 -17.12 -14.53 23.49
C ASP A 320 -17.25 -15.38 22.20
N SER A 321 -18.45 -15.47 21.61
CA SER A 321 -18.71 -16.28 20.42
C SER A 321 -17.92 -15.79 19.19
N TRP A 322 -17.65 -14.49 19.14
CA TRP A 322 -16.84 -13.81 18.11
C TRP A 322 -15.46 -14.46 17.89
N LYS A 323 -14.89 -15.17 18.88
CA LYS A 323 -13.60 -15.87 18.73
C LYS A 323 -13.66 -16.95 17.66
N TYR A 324 -14.76 -17.69 17.59
CA TYR A 324 -14.97 -18.74 16.59
C TYR A 324 -15.18 -18.15 15.20
N ASP A 325 -15.92 -17.05 15.11
CA ASP A 325 -16.17 -16.37 13.85
C ASP A 325 -14.88 -15.71 13.33
N LEU A 326 -14.08 -15.10 14.20
CA LEU A 326 -12.74 -14.62 13.86
C LEU A 326 -11.85 -15.75 13.31
N ALA A 327 -11.86 -16.93 13.92
CA ALA A 327 -11.10 -18.08 13.42
C ALA A 327 -11.60 -18.56 12.04
N LYS A 328 -12.91 -18.48 11.75
CA LYS A 328 -13.46 -18.79 10.42
C LYS A 328 -13.00 -17.76 9.37
N GLU A 329 -13.07 -16.47 9.69
CA GLU A 329 -12.65 -15.40 8.78
C GLU A 329 -11.14 -15.49 8.47
N LEU A 330 -10.31 -15.77 9.49
CA LEU A 330 -8.88 -15.99 9.30
C LEU A 330 -8.61 -17.19 8.36
N ARG A 331 -9.31 -18.31 8.55
CA ARG A 331 -9.20 -19.48 7.64
C ARG A 331 -9.66 -19.15 6.23
N ALA A 332 -10.76 -18.41 6.07
CA ALA A 332 -11.25 -17.97 4.77
C ALA A 332 -10.24 -17.06 4.05
N ALA A 333 -9.52 -16.23 4.81
CA ALA A 333 -8.41 -15.42 4.33
C ALA A 333 -7.12 -16.22 4.08
N GLY A 334 -7.11 -17.52 4.37
CA GLY A 334 -6.03 -18.48 4.10
C GLY A 334 -5.04 -18.73 5.25
N TYR A 335 -5.34 -18.26 6.47
CA TYR A 335 -4.49 -18.49 7.64
C TYR A 335 -4.65 -19.90 8.18
N ASP A 336 -3.53 -20.54 8.54
CA ASP A 336 -3.51 -21.85 9.19
C ASP A 336 -3.77 -21.71 10.70
N VAL A 337 -5.04 -21.52 11.06
CA VAL A 337 -5.49 -21.39 12.45
C VAL A 337 -6.46 -22.50 12.83
N SER A 338 -6.37 -22.98 14.08
CA SER A 338 -7.32 -23.96 14.63
C SER A 338 -8.17 -23.37 15.75
N ALA A 339 -9.50 -23.48 15.60
CA ALA A 339 -10.46 -23.14 16.65
C ALA A 339 -10.31 -24.02 17.90
N ASP A 340 -9.68 -25.19 17.81
CA ASP A 340 -9.40 -26.06 18.97
C ASP A 340 -8.42 -25.42 19.97
N LYS A 341 -7.72 -24.35 19.55
CA LYS A 341 -6.73 -23.62 20.37
C LYS A 341 -7.35 -22.49 21.22
N LEU A 342 -8.66 -22.22 21.10
CA LEU A 342 -9.32 -21.04 21.67
C LEU A 342 -9.81 -21.22 23.11
#